data_AF-A0A3D0NVM2-F1
#
_entry.id   AF-A0A3D0NVM2-F1
#
_cell.length_a   1.000
_cell.length_b   1.000
_cell.length_c   1.000
_cell.angle_alpha   90.00
_cell.angle_beta   90.00
_cell.angle_gamma   90.00
#
_symmetry.space_group_name_H-M   'P 1'
#
loop_
_entity.id
_entity.type
_entity.pdbx_description
1 polymer ?
#
loop_
_entity_poly.entity_id
_entity_poly.type
_entity_poly.pdbx_seq_one_letter_code
_entity_poly.pdbx_strand_id
1 'polypeptide(L)'
;LWQKILAAARNESDMVVFPEMLGNPAMQEDISQRLKRLNERERRKMPSLIFLPSVWDNHQNTVIILDKNGDTVCKQTKQNPFRDEVNGTGYLEDIRTNMVVNILHYEGIGRIAVLVCKDFITTAYMEQLMRCFRLTLIIVPSFSTGSYDFRQSFDLCAHDDCNVVWINTCAALQKGKEANFENIGYVRKRIGRNDDDSQKLCEMPICQGAFEGRCSHECLFIETIRGV
;
A
#
# COMPACT_ATOMS: atom_id res chain seq x y z
N LEU A 1 -11.58 -9.33 3.47
CA LEU A 1 -11.37 -7.87 3.58
C LEU A 1 -12.00 -7.28 4.84
N TRP A 2 -13.33 -7.33 4.98
CA TRP A 2 -14.05 -6.76 6.15
C TRP A 2 -13.48 -7.17 7.52
N GLN A 3 -13.17 -8.46 7.72
CA GLN A 3 -12.59 -8.94 8.99
C GLN A 3 -11.23 -8.29 9.31
N LYS A 4 -10.43 -7.95 8.31
CA LYS A 4 -9.15 -7.26 8.48
C LYS A 4 -9.36 -5.79 8.85
N ILE A 5 -10.38 -5.13 8.29
CA ILE A 5 -10.77 -3.76 8.69
C ILE A 5 -11.25 -3.75 10.15
N LEU A 6 -12.09 -4.72 10.55
CA LEU A 6 -12.51 -4.86 11.96
C LEU A 6 -11.36 -5.19 12.90
N ALA A 7 -10.35 -5.93 12.44
CA ALA A 7 -9.15 -6.19 13.21
C ALA A 7 -8.28 -4.93 13.36
N ALA A 8 -8.12 -4.12 12.30
CA ALA A 8 -7.45 -2.83 12.37
C ALA A 8 -8.15 -1.87 13.34
N ALA A 9 -9.49 -1.79 13.29
CA ALA A 9 -10.30 -1.02 14.23
C ALA A 9 -10.11 -1.45 15.69
N ARG A 10 -10.01 -2.77 15.96
CA ARG A 10 -9.75 -3.30 17.30
C ARG A 10 -8.35 -2.95 17.83
N ASN A 11 -7.41 -2.68 16.92
CA ASN A 11 -6.06 -2.22 17.24
C ASN A 11 -5.93 -0.69 17.13
N GLU A 12 -7.05 0.03 17.09
CA GLU A 12 -7.09 1.50 17.08
C GLU A 12 -6.26 2.12 15.94
N SER A 13 -6.18 1.43 14.80
CA SER A 13 -5.41 1.91 13.65
C SER A 13 -6.11 3.06 12.92
N ASP A 14 -5.40 4.15 12.66
CA ASP A 14 -5.91 5.30 11.89
C ASP A 14 -6.12 4.97 10.40
N MET A 15 -5.28 4.07 9.86
CA MET A 15 -5.30 3.66 8.47
C MET A 15 -5.23 2.14 8.33
N VAL A 16 -5.81 1.61 7.26
CA VAL A 16 -5.62 0.22 6.83
C VAL A 16 -5.39 0.17 5.33
N VAL A 17 -4.38 -0.58 4.90
CA VAL A 17 -3.94 -0.63 3.50
C VAL A 17 -3.92 -2.06 3.00
N PHE A 18 -4.40 -2.27 1.77
CA PHE A 18 -4.42 -3.56 1.11
C PHE A 18 -3.60 -3.59 -0.20
N PRO A 19 -3.08 -4.76 -0.61
CA PRO A 19 -2.20 -4.88 -1.77
C PRO A 19 -2.87 -4.58 -3.12
N GLU A 20 -2.06 -4.45 -4.16
CA GLU A 20 -2.48 -4.24 -5.55
C GLU A 20 -3.19 -5.48 -6.13
N MET A 21 -4.09 -5.29 -7.11
CA MET A 21 -4.72 -6.30 -7.98
C MET A 21 -5.55 -7.39 -7.31
N LEU A 22 -5.88 -7.28 -6.02
CA LEU A 22 -6.71 -8.27 -5.31
C LEU A 22 -8.18 -7.84 -5.15
N GLY A 23 -8.56 -6.71 -5.71
CA GLY A 23 -9.88 -6.11 -5.56
C GLY A 23 -10.81 -6.39 -6.73
N ASN A 24 -12.11 -6.15 -6.52
CA ASN A 24 -13.08 -6.01 -7.60
C ASN A 24 -14.19 -5.02 -7.20
N PRO A 25 -15.02 -4.54 -8.14
CA PRO A 25 -16.05 -3.54 -7.85
C PRO A 25 -17.07 -4.00 -6.78
N ALA A 26 -17.42 -5.28 -6.75
CA ALA A 26 -18.36 -5.81 -5.77
C ALA A 26 -17.80 -5.76 -4.33
N MET A 27 -16.49 -5.97 -4.17
CA MET A 27 -15.83 -5.83 -2.87
C MET A 27 -15.87 -4.38 -2.37
N GLN A 28 -15.64 -3.41 -3.25
CA GLN A 28 -15.73 -1.99 -2.88
C GLN A 28 -17.13 -1.65 -2.38
N GLU A 29 -18.17 -2.04 -3.13
CA GLU A 29 -19.55 -1.78 -2.77
C GLU A 29 -19.93 -2.45 -1.45
N ASP A 30 -19.56 -3.72 -1.25
CA ASP A 30 -19.81 -4.44 0.00
C ASP A 30 -19.17 -3.73 1.21
N ILE A 31 -17.92 -3.29 1.10
CA ILE A 31 -17.25 -2.57 2.20
C ILE A 31 -17.89 -1.21 2.46
N SER A 32 -18.18 -0.43 1.41
CA SER A 32 -18.86 0.88 1.54
C SER A 32 -20.21 0.73 2.25
N GLN A 33 -21.03 -0.23 1.84
CA GLN A 33 -22.34 -0.48 2.44
C GLN A 33 -22.25 -0.97 3.88
N ARG A 34 -21.26 -1.80 4.21
CA ARG A 34 -21.04 -2.23 5.60
C ARG A 34 -20.67 -1.06 6.50
N LEU A 35 -19.79 -0.16 6.06
CA LEU A 35 -19.41 1.04 6.81
C LEU A 35 -20.61 1.98 7.03
N LYS A 36 -21.43 2.19 5.99
CA LYS A 36 -22.63 3.04 6.05
C LYS A 36 -23.69 2.53 7.04
N ARG A 37 -23.75 1.22 7.26
CA ARG A 37 -24.68 0.58 8.20
C ARG A 37 -24.22 0.63 9.66
N LEU A 38 -22.97 1.00 9.93
CA LEU A 38 -22.47 1.11 11.30
C LEU A 38 -23.18 2.23 12.07
N ASN A 39 -23.47 1.99 13.34
CA ASN A 39 -23.91 3.06 14.23
C ASN A 39 -22.73 3.98 14.58
N GLU A 40 -23.01 5.14 15.18
CA GLU A 40 -21.99 6.15 15.48
C GLU A 40 -20.85 5.61 16.38
N ARG A 41 -21.19 4.78 17.38
CA ARG A 41 -20.21 4.22 18.32
C ARG A 41 -19.25 3.25 17.62
N GLU A 42 -19.77 2.40 16.74
CA GLU A 42 -18.96 1.48 15.93
C GLU A 42 -18.09 2.25 14.94
N ARG A 43 -18.68 3.25 14.27
CA ARG A 43 -18.03 4.06 13.25
C ARG A 43 -16.84 4.85 13.80
N ARG A 44 -16.94 5.37 15.03
CA ARG A 44 -15.84 6.09 15.70
C ARG A 44 -14.59 5.22 15.92
N LYS A 45 -14.72 3.89 15.90
CA LYS A 45 -13.59 2.95 16.04
C LYS A 45 -12.97 2.54 14.70
N MET A 46 -13.63 2.86 13.58
CA MET A 46 -13.12 2.47 12.26
C MET A 46 -11.92 3.34 11.88
N PRO A 47 -10.94 2.79 11.13
CA PRO A 47 -9.87 3.58 10.55
C PRO A 47 -10.43 4.76 9.76
N SER A 48 -9.82 5.93 9.93
CA SER A 48 -10.21 7.15 9.22
C SER A 48 -9.98 7.04 7.71
N LEU A 49 -8.99 6.27 7.28
CA LEU A 49 -8.71 5.99 5.88
C LEU A 49 -8.54 4.49 5.62
N ILE A 50 -9.23 3.99 4.60
CA ILE A 50 -9.25 2.58 4.21
C ILE A 50 -8.84 2.50 2.74
N PHE A 51 -7.60 2.07 2.48
CA PHE A 51 -7.05 1.92 1.13
C PHE A 51 -7.36 0.51 0.64
N LEU A 52 -8.41 0.37 -0.15
CA LEU A 52 -8.86 -0.92 -0.68
C LEU A 52 -7.83 -1.53 -1.64
N PRO A 53 -7.85 -2.86 -1.85
CA PRO A 53 -7.02 -3.45 -2.87
C PRO A 53 -7.31 -2.83 -4.22
N SER A 54 -6.29 -2.64 -5.05
CA SER A 54 -6.53 -2.02 -6.34
C SER A 54 -7.35 -2.93 -7.25
N VAL A 55 -8.14 -2.29 -8.12
CA VAL A 55 -9.00 -2.95 -9.09
C VAL A 55 -8.50 -2.59 -10.47
N TRP A 56 -8.32 -3.60 -11.32
CA TRP A 56 -8.14 -3.38 -12.76
C TRP A 56 -9.50 -3.39 -13.45
N ASP A 57 -9.85 -2.24 -14.03
CA ASP A 57 -11.07 -2.06 -14.82
C ASP A 57 -10.80 -1.05 -15.94
N ASN A 58 -11.33 -1.31 -17.13
CA ASN A 58 -11.22 -0.42 -18.30
C ASN A 58 -9.80 0.15 -18.54
N HIS A 59 -8.80 -0.73 -18.60
CA HIS A 59 -7.38 -0.37 -18.76
C HIS A 59 -6.84 0.56 -17.65
N GLN A 60 -7.39 0.53 -16.42
CA GLN A 60 -6.89 1.31 -15.30
C GLN A 60 -6.74 0.44 -14.06
N ASN A 61 -5.60 0.51 -13.40
CA ASN A 61 -5.36 -0.14 -12.13
C ASN A 61 -5.49 0.91 -11.01
N THR A 62 -6.56 0.84 -10.22
CA THR A 62 -6.99 1.94 -9.34
C THR A 62 -7.15 1.49 -7.89
N VAL A 63 -6.48 2.18 -6.98
CA VAL A 63 -6.70 2.09 -5.52
C VAL A 63 -7.82 3.05 -5.15
N ILE A 64 -8.80 2.56 -4.40
CA ILE A 64 -9.94 3.35 -3.92
C ILE A 64 -9.78 3.56 -2.42
N ILE A 65 -9.87 4.82 -2.00
CA ILE A 65 -9.70 5.21 -0.62
C ILE A 65 -11.06 5.59 -0.06
N LEU A 66 -11.50 4.87 0.96
CA LEU A 66 -12.74 5.16 1.68
C LEU A 66 -12.43 5.84 3.02
N ASP A 67 -13.37 6.65 3.48
CA ASP A 67 -13.40 7.11 4.86
C ASP A 67 -14.16 6.12 5.77
N LYS A 68 -14.18 6.38 7.07
CA LYS A 68 -14.94 5.59 8.05
C LYS A 68 -16.47 5.62 7.86
N ASN A 69 -17.01 6.56 7.09
CA ASN A 69 -18.44 6.61 6.75
C ASN A 69 -18.77 5.70 5.57
N GLY A 70 -17.76 5.18 4.87
CA GLY A 70 -17.91 4.38 3.66
C GLY A 70 -18.00 5.22 2.39
N ASP A 71 -17.68 6.51 2.46
CA ASP A 71 -17.65 7.40 1.31
C ASP A 71 -16.26 7.40 0.66
N THR A 72 -16.22 7.55 -0.66
CA THR A 72 -14.95 7.61 -1.40
C THR A 72 -14.30 8.96 -1.21
N VAL A 73 -13.11 8.96 -0.62
CA VAL A 73 -12.28 10.16 -0.45
C VAL A 73 -11.62 10.50 -1.77
N CYS A 74 -10.92 9.54 -2.39
CA CYS A 74 -10.37 9.69 -3.73
C CYS A 74 -10.07 8.32 -4.37
N LYS A 75 -9.63 8.35 -5.63
CA LYS A 75 -9.23 7.20 -6.42
C LYS A 75 -7.85 7.48 -7.03
N GLN A 76 -6.86 6.65 -6.70
CA GLN A 76 -5.52 6.78 -7.27
C GLN A 76 -5.29 5.70 -8.32
N THR A 77 -5.08 6.11 -9.56
CA THR A 77 -4.75 5.23 -10.68
C THR A 77 -3.24 5.06 -10.79
N LYS A 78 -2.78 3.85 -11.11
CA LYS A 78 -1.38 3.57 -11.44
C LYS A 78 -0.97 4.34 -12.69
N GLN A 79 0.20 4.97 -12.66
CA GLN A 79 0.66 5.83 -13.75
C GLN A 79 1.67 5.14 -14.68
N ASN A 80 2.44 4.19 -14.15
CA ASN A 80 3.52 3.53 -14.87
C ASN A 80 3.23 2.03 -15.06
N PRO A 81 3.15 1.53 -16.31
CA PRO A 81 2.90 0.11 -16.57
C PRO A 81 4.09 -0.75 -16.15
N PHE A 82 3.82 -1.92 -15.59
CA PHE A 82 4.84 -2.93 -15.37
C PHE A 82 5.24 -3.62 -16.70
N ARG A 83 6.53 -3.89 -16.87
CA ARG A 83 7.04 -4.67 -17.99
C ARG A 83 7.58 -6.00 -17.46
N ASP A 84 7.10 -7.09 -18.03
CA ASP A 84 7.60 -8.43 -17.78
C ASP A 84 8.31 -8.98 -19.02
N GLU A 85 9.15 -10.00 -18.83
CA GLU A 85 9.79 -10.71 -19.93
C GLU A 85 9.61 -12.21 -19.74
N VAL A 86 8.92 -12.85 -20.69
CA VAL A 86 8.65 -14.29 -20.66
C VAL A 86 9.20 -14.88 -21.96
N ASN A 87 10.18 -15.79 -21.83
CA ASN A 87 10.83 -16.46 -22.96
C ASN A 87 11.37 -15.49 -24.03
N GLY A 88 12.00 -14.38 -23.61
CA GLY A 88 12.54 -13.35 -24.51
C GLY A 88 11.49 -12.44 -25.15
N THR A 89 10.20 -12.62 -24.83
CA THR A 89 9.11 -11.75 -25.26
C THR A 89 8.77 -10.79 -24.14
N GLY A 90 8.87 -9.49 -24.42
CA GLY A 90 8.48 -8.43 -23.48
C GLY A 90 6.96 -8.22 -23.48
N TYR A 91 6.35 -8.29 -22.31
CA TYR A 91 4.95 -7.98 -22.08
C TYR A 91 4.84 -6.67 -21.31
N LEU A 92 3.85 -5.85 -21.65
CA LEU A 92 3.57 -4.62 -20.95
C LEU A 92 2.17 -4.70 -20.37
N GLU A 93 2.01 -4.31 -19.10
CA GLU A 93 0.72 -4.18 -18.46
C GLU A 93 -0.16 -3.20 -19.26
N ASP A 94 -1.37 -3.64 -19.59
CA ASP A 94 -2.31 -2.86 -20.40
C ASP A 94 -3.08 -1.86 -19.53
N ILE A 95 -2.34 -0.83 -19.09
CA ILE A 95 -2.89 0.33 -18.37
C ILE A 95 -2.74 1.61 -19.17
N ARG A 96 -3.73 2.50 -19.04
CA ARG A 96 -3.78 3.84 -19.58
C ARG A 96 -3.72 4.83 -18.43
N THR A 97 -2.63 5.58 -18.37
CA THR A 97 -2.46 6.65 -17.38
C THR A 97 -3.46 7.77 -17.61
N ASN A 98 -3.97 8.35 -16.52
CA ASN A 98 -4.80 9.56 -16.55
C ASN A 98 -3.99 10.82 -16.25
N MET A 99 -2.69 10.70 -15.94
CA MET A 99 -1.80 11.80 -15.55
C MET A 99 -2.27 12.58 -14.32
N VAL A 100 -3.07 11.95 -13.45
CA VAL A 100 -3.61 12.55 -12.22
C VAL A 100 -3.01 11.85 -11.01
N VAL A 101 -2.47 12.67 -10.10
CA VAL A 101 -1.96 12.22 -8.80
C VAL A 101 -2.72 12.94 -7.70
N ASN A 102 -3.34 12.18 -6.80
CA ASN A 102 -4.09 12.72 -5.68
C ASN A 102 -3.17 12.80 -4.46
N ILE A 103 -3.06 13.99 -3.88
CA ILE A 103 -2.33 14.21 -2.64
C ILE A 103 -3.34 14.44 -1.52
N LEU A 104 -3.42 13.49 -0.58
CA LEU A 104 -4.27 13.61 0.60
C LEU A 104 -3.54 14.44 1.65
N HIS A 105 -4.25 15.38 2.28
CA HIS A 105 -3.74 16.07 3.47
C HIS A 105 -4.49 15.56 4.69
N TYR A 106 -3.77 14.95 5.63
CA TYR A 106 -4.33 14.43 6.88
C TYR A 106 -3.66 15.11 8.06
N GLU A 107 -4.46 15.68 8.97
CA GLU A 107 -3.96 16.40 10.14
C GLU A 107 -3.12 15.48 11.04
N GLY A 108 -1.92 15.94 11.42
CA GLY A 108 -0.96 15.15 12.19
C GLY A 108 -0.15 14.13 11.39
N ILE A 109 -0.43 13.93 10.09
CA ILE A 109 0.36 13.05 9.21
C ILE A 109 0.95 13.81 8.02
N GLY A 110 0.32 14.89 7.56
CA GLY A 110 0.77 15.71 6.45
C GLY A 110 0.27 15.22 5.09
N ARG A 111 1.14 15.26 4.08
CA ARG A 111 0.80 15.00 2.67
C ARG A 111 1.10 13.56 2.29
N ILE A 112 0.05 12.82 1.95
CA ILE A 112 0.08 11.40 1.65
C ILE A 112 -0.13 11.20 0.15
N ALA A 113 0.73 10.41 -0.48
CA ALA A 113 0.52 9.91 -1.83
C ALA A 113 0.42 8.38 -1.84
N VAL A 114 -0.33 7.85 -2.80
CA VAL A 114 -0.36 6.41 -3.10
C VAL A 114 0.38 6.18 -4.41
N LEU A 115 1.45 5.40 -4.38
CA LEU A 115 2.23 5.03 -5.56
C LEU A 115 2.07 3.54 -5.80
N VAL A 116 1.33 3.15 -6.84
CA VAL A 116 0.95 1.75 -7.05
C VAL A 116 2.12 0.99 -7.66
N CYS A 117 2.74 0.09 -6.87
CA CYS A 117 3.78 -0.84 -7.30
C CYS A 117 4.90 -0.17 -8.13
N LYS A 118 4.84 -0.33 -9.47
CA LYS A 118 5.81 0.21 -10.42
C LYS A 118 6.00 1.73 -10.31
N ASP A 119 4.96 2.46 -9.88
CA ASP A 119 5.03 3.91 -9.68
C ASP A 119 6.14 4.29 -8.68
N PHE A 120 6.27 3.53 -7.58
CA PHE A 120 7.25 3.84 -6.54
C PHE A 120 8.70 3.65 -6.99
N ILE A 121 8.95 2.60 -7.77
CA ILE A 121 10.30 2.29 -8.29
C ILE A 121 10.62 3.04 -9.59
N THR A 122 9.71 3.88 -10.08
CA THR A 122 9.99 4.78 -11.21
C THR A 122 10.62 6.07 -10.66
N THR A 123 11.95 6.08 -10.53
CA THR A 123 12.70 7.14 -9.85
C THR A 123 12.34 8.55 -10.31
N ALA A 124 12.29 8.81 -11.62
CA ALA A 124 11.97 10.14 -12.14
C ALA A 124 10.57 10.62 -11.71
N TYR A 125 9.59 9.71 -11.69
CA TYR A 125 8.23 10.00 -11.26
C TYR A 125 8.17 10.26 -9.75
N MET A 126 8.77 9.38 -8.95
CA MET A 126 8.85 9.50 -7.49
C MET A 126 9.57 10.79 -7.06
N GLU A 127 10.73 11.11 -7.64
CA GLU A 127 11.47 12.35 -7.36
C GLU A 127 10.67 13.61 -7.71
N GLN A 128 9.95 13.59 -8.83
CA GLN A 128 9.11 14.72 -9.24
C GLN A 128 8.02 14.98 -8.19
N LEU A 129 7.37 13.94 -7.70
CA LEU A 129 6.35 14.07 -6.66
C LEU A 129 6.92 14.57 -5.34
N MET A 130 8.08 14.05 -4.92
CA MET A 130 8.77 14.50 -3.71
C MET A 130 9.13 15.99 -3.78
N ARG A 131 9.70 16.44 -4.90
CA ARG A 131 10.07 17.86 -5.10
C ARG A 131 8.86 18.79 -5.15
N CYS A 132 7.80 18.41 -5.86
CA CYS A 132 6.63 19.25 -6.05
C CYS A 132 5.74 19.32 -4.80
N PHE A 133 5.54 18.18 -4.14
CA PHE A 133 4.51 18.05 -3.09
C PHE A 133 5.08 17.86 -1.69
N ARG A 134 6.39 17.58 -1.53
CA ARG A 134 7.05 17.37 -0.22
C ARG A 134 6.25 16.40 0.66
N LEU A 135 6.07 15.19 0.14
CA LEU A 135 5.27 14.15 0.77
C LEU A 135 5.87 13.75 2.11
N THR A 136 5.01 13.49 3.10
CA THR A 136 5.42 13.03 4.44
C THR A 136 5.17 11.53 4.62
N LEU A 137 4.28 10.95 3.80
CA LEU A 137 3.99 9.54 3.77
C LEU A 137 3.71 9.08 2.33
N ILE A 138 4.35 7.99 1.91
CA ILE A 138 4.06 7.28 0.67
C ILE A 138 3.50 5.91 1.01
N ILE A 139 2.36 5.56 0.43
CA ILE A 139 1.75 4.23 0.55
C ILE A 139 1.93 3.51 -0.79
N VAL A 140 2.53 2.32 -0.74
CA VAL A 140 2.95 1.55 -1.92
C VAL A 140 2.28 0.17 -1.92
N PRO A 141 1.00 0.08 -2.33
CA PRO A 141 0.35 -1.21 -2.53
C PRO A 141 0.93 -1.89 -3.77
N SER A 142 1.33 -3.15 -3.62
CA SER A 142 2.05 -3.88 -4.66
C SER A 142 1.54 -5.30 -4.88
N PHE A 143 1.69 -5.76 -6.12
CA PHE A 143 1.68 -7.16 -6.54
C PHE A 143 3.01 -7.40 -7.26
N SER A 144 4.04 -7.78 -6.51
CA SER A 144 5.41 -7.89 -7.02
C SER A 144 6.04 -9.24 -6.69
N THR A 145 6.85 -9.75 -7.62
CA THR A 145 7.67 -10.97 -7.43
C THR A 145 9.02 -10.70 -6.78
N GLY A 146 9.31 -9.43 -6.45
CA GLY A 146 10.58 -8.95 -5.93
C GLY A 146 10.40 -7.82 -4.91
N SER A 147 11.21 -7.85 -3.85
CA SER A 147 11.26 -6.79 -2.82
C SER A 147 12.52 -5.91 -2.91
N TYR A 148 13.54 -6.34 -3.67
CA TYR A 148 14.84 -5.66 -3.76
C TYR A 148 14.75 -4.22 -4.29
N ASP A 149 14.10 -4.03 -5.44
CA ASP A 149 13.99 -2.69 -6.06
C ASP A 149 13.25 -1.70 -5.15
N PHE A 150 12.27 -2.19 -4.37
CA PHE A 150 11.55 -1.37 -3.40
C PHE A 150 12.45 -0.95 -2.24
N ARG A 151 13.30 -1.86 -1.72
CA ARG A 151 14.28 -1.52 -0.68
C ARG A 151 15.25 -0.43 -1.17
N GLN A 152 15.73 -0.54 -2.41
CA GLN A 152 16.62 0.48 -2.99
C GLN A 152 15.93 1.85 -3.10
N SER A 153 14.65 1.88 -3.49
CA SER A 153 13.87 3.13 -3.54
C SER A 153 13.61 3.75 -2.16
N PHE A 154 13.60 2.97 -1.07
CA PHE A 154 13.47 3.55 0.29
C PHE A 154 14.67 4.42 0.67
N ASP A 155 15.87 4.09 0.20
CA ASP A 155 17.06 4.89 0.49
C ASP A 155 16.97 6.28 -0.15
N LEU A 156 16.32 6.41 -1.31
CA LEU A 156 16.03 7.71 -1.91
C LEU A 156 15.08 8.53 -1.03
N CYS A 157 13.99 7.93 -0.56
CA CYS A 157 13.02 8.60 0.31
C CYS A 157 13.59 8.96 1.70
N ALA A 158 14.59 8.21 2.18
CA ALA A 158 15.23 8.47 3.46
C ALA A 158 15.94 9.85 3.51
N HIS A 159 16.35 10.39 2.36
CA HIS A 159 16.99 11.71 2.28
C HIS A 159 15.98 12.87 2.36
N ASP A 160 14.70 12.61 2.08
CA ASP A 160 13.65 13.61 1.99
C ASP A 160 12.69 13.62 3.19
N ASP A 161 13.12 13.05 4.34
CA ASP A 161 12.31 13.00 5.58
C ASP A 161 10.92 12.35 5.39
N CYS A 162 10.79 11.40 4.46
CA CYS A 162 9.52 10.78 4.09
C CYS A 162 9.35 9.38 4.69
N ASN A 163 8.17 9.10 5.25
CA ASN A 163 7.79 7.74 5.66
C ASN A 163 7.30 6.95 4.44
N VAL A 164 7.59 5.65 4.40
CA VAL A 164 7.10 4.77 3.32
C VAL A 164 6.49 3.51 3.91
N VAL A 165 5.27 3.19 3.48
CA VAL A 165 4.58 1.94 3.79
C VAL A 165 4.45 1.14 2.50
N TRP A 166 5.29 0.14 2.33
CA TRP A 166 5.19 -0.81 1.23
C TRP A 166 4.51 -2.07 1.70
N ILE A 167 3.51 -2.52 0.94
CA ILE A 167 2.82 -3.78 1.20
C ILE A 167 2.70 -4.57 -0.09
N ASN A 168 2.87 -5.88 0.02
CA ASN A 168 2.81 -6.84 -1.06
C ASN A 168 1.90 -8.02 -0.66
N THR A 169 1.59 -8.86 -1.64
CA THR A 169 0.76 -10.05 -1.44
C THR A 169 1.54 -11.34 -1.60
N CYS A 170 1.24 -12.33 -0.75
CA CYS A 170 1.74 -13.69 -0.91
C CYS A 170 1.30 -14.31 -2.25
N ALA A 171 0.21 -13.82 -2.84
CA ALA A 171 -0.30 -14.32 -4.13
C ALA A 171 0.63 -14.02 -5.32
N ALA A 172 1.60 -13.12 -5.14
CA ALA A 172 2.63 -12.84 -6.13
C ALA A 172 3.80 -13.84 -6.09
N LEU A 173 3.82 -14.76 -5.12
CA LEU A 173 4.88 -15.75 -4.97
C LEU A 173 4.96 -16.63 -6.22
N GLN A 174 6.16 -16.71 -6.79
CA GLN A 174 6.48 -17.59 -7.91
C GLN A 174 7.48 -18.65 -7.47
N LYS A 175 7.29 -19.88 -7.94
CA LYS A 175 8.21 -20.98 -7.69
C LYS A 175 9.60 -20.63 -8.20
N GLY A 176 10.64 -20.86 -7.38
CA GLY A 176 12.03 -20.50 -7.69
C GLY A 176 12.40 -19.05 -7.38
N LYS A 177 11.47 -18.24 -6.85
CA LYS A 177 11.72 -16.86 -6.39
C LYS A 177 11.42 -16.68 -4.90
N GLU A 178 11.45 -17.75 -4.12
CA GLU A 178 11.07 -17.77 -2.70
C GLU A 178 11.89 -16.78 -1.86
N ALA A 179 13.18 -16.63 -2.15
CA ALA A 179 14.06 -15.68 -1.45
C ALA A 179 13.59 -14.21 -1.57
N ASN A 180 12.84 -13.85 -2.61
CA ASN A 180 12.32 -12.49 -2.78
C ASN A 180 11.17 -12.17 -1.80
N PHE A 181 10.62 -13.20 -1.16
CA PHE A 181 9.42 -13.19 -0.34
C PHE A 181 9.72 -13.47 1.14
N GLU A 182 10.96 -13.32 1.60
CA GLU A 182 11.25 -13.32 3.05
C GLU A 182 10.33 -12.33 3.78
N ASN A 183 10.16 -11.15 3.17
CA ASN A 183 9.28 -10.08 3.65
C ASN A 183 8.33 -9.63 2.53
N ILE A 184 7.05 -9.50 2.88
CA ILE A 184 5.95 -9.05 2.02
C ILE A 184 5.49 -7.62 2.34
N GLY A 185 6.24 -6.90 3.15
CA GLY A 185 5.95 -5.51 3.48
C GLY A 185 7.09 -4.88 4.26
N TYR A 186 7.16 -3.56 4.20
CA TYR A 186 8.07 -2.76 5.02
C TYR A 186 7.40 -1.46 5.44
N VAL A 187 7.70 -1.01 6.65
CA VAL A 187 7.44 0.36 7.09
C VAL A 187 8.77 1.03 7.35
N ARG A 188 9.14 1.94 6.46
CA ARG A 188 10.30 2.80 6.60
C ARG A 188 9.87 4.08 7.31
N LYS A 189 10.35 4.26 8.53
CA LYS A 189 10.01 5.44 9.35
C LYS A 189 11.11 6.49 9.27
N ARG A 190 10.69 7.74 9.29
CA ARG A 190 11.55 8.84 9.73
C ARG A 190 11.82 8.63 11.21
N ILE A 191 13.09 8.70 11.60
CA ILE A 191 13.51 8.62 12.99
C ILE A 191 14.20 9.93 13.35
N GLY A 192 13.90 10.45 14.53
CA GLY A 192 14.59 11.61 15.09
C GLY A 192 15.96 11.24 15.62
N ARG A 193 16.76 12.26 15.98
CA ARG A 193 18.13 12.10 16.49
C ARG A 193 18.24 11.22 17.75
N ASN A 194 17.15 11.10 18.51
CA ASN A 194 17.11 10.38 19.78
C ASN A 194 16.34 9.04 19.69
N ASP A 195 15.84 8.69 18.50
CA ASP A 195 15.14 7.43 18.29
C ASP A 195 16.15 6.30 18.04
N ASP A 196 15.73 5.06 18.31
CA ASP A 196 16.54 3.88 18.06
C ASP A 196 16.57 3.57 16.55
N ASP A 197 17.77 3.43 15.98
CA ASP A 197 18.01 3.05 14.58
C ASP A 197 17.34 1.73 14.20
N SER A 198 17.04 0.84 15.16
CA SER A 198 16.26 -0.37 14.88
C SER A 198 14.81 -0.08 14.46
N GLN A 199 14.26 1.08 14.80
CA GLN A 199 12.87 1.47 14.49
C GLN A 199 12.72 2.05 13.08
N LYS A 200 13.85 2.29 12.41
CA LYS A 200 13.99 2.89 11.07
C LYS A 200 13.26 2.05 10.02
N LEU A 201 13.32 0.72 10.15
CA LEU A 201 12.72 -0.21 9.20
C LEU A 201 12.02 -1.34 9.96
N CYS A 202 10.70 -1.40 9.84
CA CYS A 202 9.92 -2.56 10.27
C CYS A 202 9.68 -3.46 9.06
N GLU A 203 9.95 -4.75 9.21
CA GLU A 203 9.79 -5.76 8.18
C GLU A 203 8.55 -6.62 8.46
N MET A 204 7.77 -6.92 7.42
CA MET A 204 6.58 -7.76 7.52
C MET A 204 6.86 -9.10 6.86
N PRO A 205 7.12 -10.18 7.62
CA PRO A 205 7.45 -11.48 7.05
C PRO A 205 6.28 -12.07 6.27
N ILE A 206 6.57 -12.97 5.33
CA ILE A 206 5.52 -13.71 4.64
C ILE A 206 4.68 -14.59 5.60
N CYS A 207 3.44 -14.88 5.21
CA CYS A 207 2.58 -15.79 5.95
C CYS A 207 3.25 -17.16 6.18
N GLN A 208 3.10 -17.69 7.39
CA GLN A 208 3.47 -19.06 7.68
C GLN A 208 2.75 -20.02 6.72
N GLY A 209 3.51 -20.91 6.10
CA GLY A 209 2.98 -21.91 5.17
C GLY A 209 2.93 -21.47 3.71
N ALA A 210 3.21 -20.20 3.40
CA ALA A 210 3.07 -19.66 2.05
C ALA A 210 3.97 -20.37 1.02
N PHE A 211 5.20 -20.73 1.40
CA PHE A 211 6.13 -21.46 0.53
C PHE A 211 5.64 -22.88 0.20
N GLU A 212 4.73 -23.45 1.01
CA GLU A 212 4.06 -24.72 0.70
C GLU A 212 2.68 -24.53 0.07
N GLY A 213 2.35 -23.32 -0.39
CA GLY A 213 1.05 -23.00 -1.01
C GLY A 213 -0.12 -22.91 -0.02
N ARG A 214 0.16 -22.76 1.28
CA ARG A 214 -0.87 -22.61 2.33
C ARG A 214 -1.05 -21.13 2.71
N CYS A 215 -2.26 -20.75 3.09
CA CYS A 215 -2.57 -19.43 3.62
C CYS A 215 -2.96 -19.56 5.09
N SER A 216 -2.18 -18.94 6.00
CA SER A 216 -2.53 -18.88 7.43
C SER A 216 -3.67 -17.91 7.73
N HIS A 217 -4.05 -17.05 6.77
CA HIS A 217 -4.99 -15.94 6.95
C HIS A 217 -4.56 -14.89 8.00
N GLU A 218 -3.32 -14.93 8.47
CA GLU A 218 -2.78 -14.06 9.52
C GLU A 218 -2.02 -12.82 8.99
N CYS A 219 -2.10 -12.52 7.69
CA CYS A 219 -1.50 -11.32 7.08
C CYS A 219 -2.21 -10.01 7.50
N LEU A 220 -2.04 -9.60 8.75
CA LEU A 220 -2.33 -8.26 9.22
C LEU A 220 -1.17 -7.81 10.09
N PHE A 221 -0.46 -6.80 9.64
CA PHE A 221 0.64 -6.19 10.36
C PHE A 221 0.18 -4.84 10.88
N ILE A 222 0.47 -4.56 12.15
CA ILE A 222 0.11 -3.31 12.82
C ILE A 222 1.41 -2.62 13.17
N GLU A 223 1.52 -1.35 12.78
CA GLU A 223 2.71 -0.55 13.03
C GLU A 223 2.32 0.89 13.36
N THR A 224 3.13 1.56 14.18
CA THR A 224 2.92 2.96 14.55
C THR A 224 4.02 3.83 13.97
N ILE A 225 3.65 4.83 13.18
CA ILE A 225 4.56 5.87 12.70
C ILE A 225 4.42 7.05 13.67
N ARG A 226 5.47 7.32 14.48
CA ARG A 226 5.50 8.44 15.43
C ARG A 226 6.19 9.63 14.77
N GLY A 227 5.65 10.84 14.99
CA GLY A 227 6.34 12.10 14.69
C GLY A 227 6.36 12.51 13.22
N VAL A 228 5.23 13.02 12.72
CA VAL A 228 5.23 13.94 11.57
C VAL A 228 5.41 15.37 12.06
#